data_AF-A0AAP5ICC3-F1
#
_entry.id   AF-A0AAP5ICC3-F1
#
_cell.length_a   1.000
_cell.length_b   1.000
_cell.length_c   1.000
_cell.angle_alpha   90.00
_cell.angle_beta   90.00
_cell.angle_gamma   90.00
#
_symmetry.space_group_name_H-M   'P 1'
#
loop_
_entity.id
_entity.type
_entity.pdbx_description
1 polymer ?
#
loop_
_entity_poly.entity_id
_entity_poly.type
_entity_poly.pdbx_seq_one_letter_code
_entity_poly.pdbx_strand_id
1 'polypeptide(L)'
;MYHKAQTLNGAACSMSCALDKLLSLNLEDQSLDLAKQNLSDAICLMDQYYRTWHSIIWVRSDTKTKKRTSEKLNNLAFDAYDHFSKATENLNKYIDRQIEKEQKGEFVAPPSQAWSEMNVSLSVAHDCFHREHKSQIFAKQLTLF
;
A
#
# COMPACT_ATOMS: atom_id res chain seq x y z
N MET A 1 -4.94 5.57 14.92
CA MET A 1 -4.73 4.12 15.16
C MET A 1 -4.36 3.51 13.83
N TYR A 2 -3.18 2.90 13.71
CA TYR A 2 -2.71 2.31 12.45
C TYR A 2 -3.17 0.86 12.32
N HIS A 3 -3.54 0.46 11.11
CA HIS A 3 -4.01 -0.88 10.80
C HIS A 3 -2.84 -1.78 10.40
N LYS A 4 -2.78 -2.98 10.98
CA LYS A 4 -1.83 -4.05 10.61
C LYS A 4 -2.58 -5.16 9.89
N ALA A 5 -1.91 -5.84 8.97
CA ALA A 5 -2.47 -6.98 8.27
C ALA A 5 -2.94 -8.05 9.26
N GLN A 6 -4.17 -8.52 9.04
CA GLN A 6 -4.80 -9.60 9.81
C GLN A 6 -5.04 -10.84 8.94
N THR A 7 -4.56 -10.81 7.69
CA THR A 7 -4.77 -11.86 6.70
C THR A 7 -3.45 -12.32 6.09
N LEU A 8 -3.48 -13.41 5.32
CA LEU A 8 -2.30 -13.94 4.61
C LEU A 8 -2.09 -13.28 3.24
N ASN A 9 -2.68 -12.10 3.00
CA ASN A 9 -2.48 -11.38 1.75
C ASN A 9 -1.05 -10.82 1.66
N GLY A 10 -0.30 -11.20 0.62
CA GLY A 10 1.11 -10.84 0.46
C GLY A 10 1.35 -9.33 0.44
N ALA A 11 0.52 -8.58 -0.30
CA ALA A 11 0.63 -7.12 -0.33
C ALA A 11 0.36 -6.49 1.04
N ALA A 12 -0.69 -6.93 1.75
CA ALA A 12 -1.02 -6.43 3.09
C ALA A 12 0.11 -6.70 4.11
N CYS A 13 0.66 -7.91 4.10
CA CYS A 13 1.77 -8.28 4.97
C CYS A 13 3.02 -7.44 4.70
N SER A 14 3.43 -7.31 3.43
CA SER A 14 4.61 -6.52 3.07
C SER A 14 4.45 -5.03 3.38
N MET A 15 3.27 -4.45 3.12
CA MET A 15 2.96 -3.08 3.54
C MET A 15 2.98 -2.91 5.06
N SER A 16 2.52 -3.91 5.82
CA SER A 16 2.56 -3.87 7.29
C SER A 16 3.99 -3.87 7.82
N CYS A 17 4.87 -4.68 7.22
CA CYS A 17 6.30 -4.65 7.53
C CYS A 17 6.91 -3.27 7.24
N ALA A 18 6.61 -2.68 6.08
CA ALA A 18 7.07 -1.34 5.73
C ALA A 18 6.57 -0.28 6.74
N LEU A 19 5.30 -0.34 7.12
CA LEU A 19 4.69 0.58 8.08
C LEU A 19 5.33 0.47 9.47
N ASP A 20 5.61 -0.75 9.95
CA ASP A 20 6.30 -0.95 11.23
C ASP A 20 7.70 -0.32 11.24
N LYS A 21 8.44 -0.43 10.14
CA LYS A 21 9.74 0.22 9.98
C LYS A 21 9.61 1.73 9.92
N LEU A 22 8.64 2.25 9.16
CA LEU A 22 8.37 3.69 9.08
C LEU A 22 7.98 4.30 10.43
N LEU A 23 7.22 3.58 11.26
CA LEU A 23 6.88 4.00 12.62
C LEU A 23 8.09 4.00 13.54
N SER A 24 9.03 3.06 13.36
CA SER A 24 10.25 2.98 14.19
C SER A 24 11.23 4.12 13.96
N LEU A 25 11.14 4.84 12.83
CA LEU A 25 12.03 5.96 12.52
C LEU A 25 11.82 7.17 13.44
N ASN A 26 10.64 7.31 14.05
CA ASN A 26 10.28 8.40 14.96
C ASN A 26 10.62 9.81 14.43
N LEU A 27 10.43 10.01 13.13
CA LEU A 27 10.65 11.28 12.45
C LEU A 27 9.32 12.05 12.35
N GLU A 28 9.34 13.32 12.74
CA GLU A 28 8.24 14.26 12.60
C GLU A 28 8.36 14.97 11.24
N ASP A 29 7.64 14.46 10.23
CA ASP A 29 7.44 15.14 8.96
C ASP A 29 6.03 14.82 8.44
N GLN A 30 5.34 15.87 7.98
CA GLN A 30 3.96 15.76 7.50
C GLN A 30 3.81 14.74 6.36
N SER A 31 4.80 14.62 5.47
CA SER A 31 4.78 13.67 4.36
C SER A 31 4.94 12.24 4.88
N LEU A 32 5.78 12.03 5.89
CA LEU A 32 5.90 10.72 6.54
C LEU A 32 4.59 10.34 7.25
N ASP A 33 3.89 11.27 7.88
CA ASP A 33 2.59 10.99 8.51
C ASP A 33 1.51 10.65 7.50
N LEU A 34 1.45 11.38 6.38
CA LEU A 34 0.57 11.05 5.26
C LEU A 34 0.93 9.69 4.64
N ALA A 35 2.22 9.35 4.55
CA ALA A 35 2.66 8.05 4.06
C ALA A 35 2.21 6.92 5.00
N LYS A 36 2.36 7.08 6.32
CA LYS A 36 1.89 6.11 7.32
C LYS A 36 0.38 5.89 7.23
N GLN A 37 -0.39 6.98 7.10
CA GLN A 37 -1.84 6.89 6.97
C GLN A 37 -2.25 6.15 5.69
N ASN A 38 -1.68 6.53 4.54
CA ASN A 38 -1.96 5.88 3.27
C ASN A 38 -1.58 4.40 3.27
N LEU A 39 -0.43 4.02 3.86
CA LEU A 39 -0.08 2.60 4.03
C LEU A 39 -1.11 1.86 4.89
N SER A 40 -1.51 2.45 6.02
CA SER A 40 -2.54 1.88 6.91
C SER A 40 -3.87 1.64 6.18
N ASP A 41 -4.31 2.61 5.39
CA ASP A 41 -5.55 2.51 4.61
C ASP A 41 -5.43 1.43 3.53
N ALA A 42 -4.30 1.37 2.82
CA ALA A 42 -4.02 0.32 1.83
C ALA A 42 -4.03 -1.09 2.44
N ILE A 43 -3.42 -1.27 3.63
CA ILE A 43 -3.43 -2.55 4.35
C ILE A 43 -4.87 -2.93 4.72
N CYS A 44 -5.65 -1.99 5.23
CA CYS A 44 -7.05 -2.23 5.60
C CYS A 44 -7.88 -2.70 4.40
N LEU A 45 -7.73 -2.04 3.25
CA LEU A 45 -8.42 -2.39 2.02
C LEU A 45 -8.02 -3.78 1.49
N MET A 46 -6.74 -4.15 1.59
CA MET A 46 -6.27 -5.47 1.19
C MET A 46 -6.75 -6.59 2.14
N ASP A 47 -6.86 -6.32 3.43
CA ASP A 47 -7.49 -7.27 4.36
C ASP A 47 -8.98 -7.44 4.05
N GLN A 48 -9.68 -6.36 3.72
CA GLN A 48 -11.08 -6.43 3.29
C GLN A 48 -11.23 -7.17 1.96
N TYR A 49 -10.31 -7.00 1.02
CA TYR A 49 -10.23 -7.76 -0.22
C TYR A 49 -10.13 -9.25 0.09
N TYR A 50 -9.16 -9.64 0.92
CA TYR A 50 -8.93 -11.03 1.28
C TYR A 50 -10.16 -11.65 1.94
N ARG A 51 -10.76 -10.97 2.91
CA ARG A 51 -11.99 -11.43 3.59
C ARG A 51 -13.15 -11.57 2.61
N THR A 52 -13.32 -10.61 1.70
CA THR A 52 -14.38 -10.64 0.69
C THR A 52 -14.18 -11.82 -0.27
N TRP A 53 -12.96 -12.05 -0.76
CA TRP A 53 -12.62 -13.17 -1.63
C TRP A 53 -12.94 -14.53 -0.99
N HIS A 54 -12.63 -14.69 0.30
CA HIS A 54 -12.85 -15.93 1.03
C HIS A 54 -14.27 -16.07 1.59
N SER A 55 -15.10 -15.04 1.52
CA SER A 55 -16.50 -15.09 1.97
C SER A 55 -17.45 -15.76 0.96
N ILE A 56 -17.01 -15.95 -0.29
CA ILE A 56 -17.83 -16.46 -1.39
C ILE A 56 -17.42 -17.89 -1.76
N ILE A 57 -18.41 -18.78 -1.88
CA ILE A 57 -18.22 -20.10 -2.49
C ILE A 57 -18.42 -19.97 -4.00
N TRP A 58 -17.34 -19.67 -4.72
CA TRP A 58 -17.35 -19.35 -6.15
C TRP A 58 -18.09 -20.40 -6.98
N VAL A 59 -17.87 -21.69 -6.76
CA VAL A 59 -18.48 -22.75 -7.56
C VAL A 59 -20.01 -22.75 -7.45
N ARG A 60 -20.56 -22.42 -6.27
CA ARG A 60 -22.00 -22.50 -5.98
C ARG A 60 -22.76 -21.19 -6.18
N SER A 61 -22.05 -20.07 -6.30
CA SER A 61 -22.67 -18.76 -6.39
C SER A 61 -23.25 -18.51 -7.79
N ASP A 62 -24.38 -17.82 -7.86
CA ASP A 62 -24.99 -17.41 -9.12
C ASP A 62 -24.14 -16.34 -9.84
N THR A 63 -24.45 -16.13 -11.13
CA THR A 63 -23.70 -15.19 -11.98
C THR A 63 -23.79 -13.75 -11.46
N LYS A 64 -24.93 -13.35 -10.90
CA LYS A 64 -25.16 -11.98 -10.39
C LYS A 64 -24.28 -11.69 -9.16
N THR A 65 -24.22 -12.63 -8.23
CA THR A 65 -23.41 -12.57 -7.01
C THR A 65 -21.94 -12.56 -7.36
N LYS A 66 -21.51 -13.46 -8.27
CA LYS A 66 -20.12 -13.46 -8.78
C LYS A 66 -19.74 -12.11 -9.35
N LYS A 67 -20.56 -11.56 -10.25
CA LYS A 67 -20.30 -10.26 -10.89
C LYS A 67 -20.16 -9.14 -9.85
N ARG A 68 -21.13 -9.01 -8.94
CA ARG A 68 -21.11 -7.97 -7.89
C ARG A 68 -19.89 -8.11 -6.96
N THR A 69 -19.54 -9.34 -6.58
CA THR A 69 -18.37 -9.59 -5.72
C THR A 69 -17.08 -9.29 -6.46
N SER A 70 -16.95 -9.67 -7.74
CA SER A 70 -15.80 -9.31 -8.57
C SER A 70 -15.65 -7.80 -8.74
N GLU A 71 -16.73 -7.05 -8.97
CA GLU A 71 -16.70 -5.58 -9.03
C GLU A 71 -16.21 -4.98 -7.70
N LYS A 72 -16.71 -5.49 -6.57
CA LYS A 72 -16.25 -5.05 -5.24
C LYS A 72 -14.76 -5.34 -5.04
N LEU A 73 -14.30 -6.53 -5.40
CA LEU A 73 -12.89 -6.91 -5.30
C LEU A 73 -12.00 -6.04 -6.18
N ASN A 74 -12.44 -5.72 -7.40
CA ASN A 74 -11.71 -4.82 -8.29
C ASN A 74 -11.57 -3.42 -7.68
N ASN A 75 -12.64 -2.88 -7.09
CA ASN A 75 -12.60 -1.59 -6.41
C ASN A 75 -11.64 -1.62 -5.23
N LEU A 76 -11.74 -2.62 -4.36
CA LEU A 76 -10.85 -2.76 -3.20
C LEU A 76 -9.37 -2.85 -3.61
N ALA A 77 -9.05 -3.65 -4.63
CA ALA A 77 -7.67 -3.78 -5.11
C ALA A 77 -7.13 -2.49 -5.73
N PHE A 78 -7.96 -1.79 -6.52
CA PHE A 78 -7.58 -0.51 -7.09
C PHE A 78 -7.37 0.57 -6.02
N ASP A 79 -8.33 0.72 -5.11
CA ASP A 79 -8.29 1.76 -4.07
C ASP A 79 -7.09 1.49 -3.12
N ALA A 80 -6.80 0.21 -2.83
CA ALA A 80 -5.60 -0.16 -2.07
C ALA A 80 -4.31 0.22 -2.79
N TYR A 81 -4.22 -0.02 -4.11
CA TYR A 81 -3.06 0.36 -4.91
C TYR A 81 -2.91 1.88 -5.00
N ASP A 82 -4.00 2.63 -5.16
CA ASP A 82 -3.98 4.10 -5.17
C ASP A 82 -3.45 4.68 -3.84
N HIS A 83 -3.91 4.15 -2.71
CA HIS A 83 -3.33 4.51 -1.39
C HIS A 83 -1.86 4.11 -1.28
N PHE A 84 -1.47 2.93 -1.75
CA PHE A 84 -0.06 2.52 -1.79
C PHE A 84 0.79 3.48 -2.62
N SER A 85 0.34 3.87 -3.82
CA SER A 85 1.01 4.86 -4.67
C SER A 85 1.10 6.23 -4.01
N LYS A 86 0.04 6.70 -3.36
CA LYS A 86 0.08 7.96 -2.58
C LYS A 86 1.06 7.89 -1.41
N ALA A 87 1.23 6.73 -0.78
CA ALA A 87 2.23 6.57 0.26
C ALA A 87 3.65 6.71 -0.29
N THR A 88 3.95 6.07 -1.43
CA THR A 88 5.28 6.16 -2.06
C THR A 88 5.57 7.57 -2.56
N GLU A 89 4.58 8.29 -3.11
CA GLU A 89 4.70 9.71 -3.46
C GLU A 89 5.05 10.58 -2.25
N ASN A 90 4.41 10.35 -1.10
CA ASN A 90 4.71 11.12 0.11
C ASN A 90 6.09 10.78 0.70
N LEU A 91 6.55 9.53 0.57
CA LEU A 91 7.92 9.15 0.91
C LEU A 91 8.94 9.85 0.00
N ASN A 92 8.67 9.91 -1.30
CA ASN A 92 9.53 10.62 -2.25
C ASN A 92 9.60 12.12 -1.93
N LYS A 93 8.46 12.76 -1.62
CA LYS A 93 8.45 14.17 -1.16
C LYS A 93 9.31 14.40 0.08
N TYR A 94 9.33 13.46 1.02
CA TYR A 94 10.22 13.54 2.16
C TYR A 94 11.70 13.46 1.73
N ILE A 95 12.05 12.52 0.86
CA ILE A 95 13.42 12.36 0.33
C ILE A 95 13.85 13.63 -0.39
N ASP A 96 13.01 14.19 -1.26
CA ASP A 96 13.30 15.41 -2.02
C ASP A 96 13.65 16.57 -1.07
N ARG A 97 12.90 16.73 0.03
CA ARG A 97 13.23 17.74 1.06
C ARG A 97 14.55 17.46 1.76
N GLN A 98 14.91 16.20 2.01
CA GLN A 98 16.23 15.89 2.60
C GLN A 98 17.36 16.23 1.61
N ILE A 99 17.19 15.91 0.32
CA ILE A 99 18.16 16.26 -0.71
C ILE A 99 18.33 17.79 -0.80
N GLU A 100 17.22 18.55 -0.77
CA GLU A 100 17.28 20.02 -0.75
C GLU A 100 18.02 20.58 0.47
N LYS A 101 17.85 19.96 1.65
CA LYS A 101 18.58 20.34 2.86
C LYS A 101 20.08 20.08 2.73
N GLU A 102 20.45 18.90 2.23
CA GLU A 102 21.85 18.55 1.99
C GLU A 102 22.51 19.54 1.01
N GLN A 103 21.82 19.90 -0.08
CA GLN A 103 22.31 20.89 -1.04
C GLN A 103 22.50 22.30 -0.45
N LYS A 104 21.72 22.65 0.58
CA LYS A 104 21.84 23.90 1.33
C LYS A 104 22.93 23.84 2.42
N GLY A 105 23.64 22.71 2.55
CA GLY A 105 24.67 22.50 3.56
C GLY A 105 24.11 22.21 4.96
N GLU A 106 22.82 21.90 5.07
CA GLU A 106 22.23 21.43 6.33
C GLU A 106 22.61 19.97 6.59
N PHE A 107 22.74 19.61 7.87
CA PHE A 107 23.03 18.23 8.25
C PHE A 107 21.84 17.32 7.92
N VAL A 108 22.09 16.31 7.11
CA VAL A 108 21.15 15.22 6.81
C VAL A 108 21.74 13.92 7.33
N ALA A 109 21.01 13.26 8.23
CA ALA A 109 21.43 11.96 8.73
C ALA A 109 21.40 10.93 7.59
N PRO A 110 22.40 10.03 7.50
CA PRO A 110 22.38 8.97 6.51
C PRO A 110 21.16 8.06 6.70
N PRO A 111 20.65 7.43 5.63
CA PRO A 111 19.52 6.51 5.72
C PRO A 111 19.78 5.40 6.74
N SER A 112 18.87 5.23 7.69
CA SER A 112 18.98 4.16 8.68
C SER A 112 18.72 2.79 8.04
N GLN A 113 19.17 1.71 8.71
CA GLN A 113 18.84 0.35 8.27
C GLN A 113 17.32 0.13 8.15
N ALA A 114 16.52 0.73 9.04
CA ALA A 114 15.07 0.66 8.98
C ALA A 114 14.50 1.28 7.70
N TRP A 115 15.13 2.34 7.16
CA TRP A 115 14.75 2.92 5.87
C TRP A 115 14.96 1.93 4.71
N SER A 116 16.12 1.26 4.68
CA SER A 116 16.42 0.24 3.66
C SER A 116 15.47 -0.95 3.74
N GLU A 117 15.19 -1.45 4.95
CA GLU A 117 14.26 -2.56 5.18
C GLU A 117 12.82 -2.19 4.79
N MET A 118 12.41 -0.94 5.06
CA MET A 118 11.13 -0.39 4.62
C MET A 118 11.05 -0.40 3.08
N ASN A 119 12.08 0.10 2.39
CA ASN A 119 12.11 0.15 0.93
C ASN A 119 12.00 -1.25 0.31
N VAL A 120 12.73 -2.24 0.83
CA VAL A 120 12.61 -3.63 0.37
C VAL A 120 11.18 -4.14 0.56
N SER A 121 10.56 -3.86 1.71
CA SER A 121 9.18 -4.28 2.00
C SER A 121 8.18 -3.61 1.04
N LEU A 122 8.37 -2.34 0.69
CA LEU A 122 7.55 -1.63 -0.29
C LEU A 122 7.73 -2.20 -1.71
N SER A 123 8.96 -2.56 -2.10
CA SER A 123 9.21 -3.23 -3.39
C SER A 123 8.48 -4.58 -3.47
N VAL A 124 8.54 -5.39 -2.40
CA VAL A 124 7.80 -6.66 -2.36
C VAL A 124 6.28 -6.42 -2.43
N ALA A 125 5.76 -5.41 -1.74
CA ALA A 125 4.34 -5.05 -1.82
C ALA A 125 3.92 -4.67 -3.25
N HIS A 126 4.73 -3.86 -3.93
CA HIS A 126 4.52 -3.47 -5.32
C HIS A 126 4.50 -4.71 -6.25
N ASP A 127 5.46 -5.62 -6.09
CA ASP A 127 5.50 -6.86 -6.87
C ASP A 127 4.26 -7.74 -6.63
N CYS A 128 3.79 -7.82 -5.38
CA CYS A 128 2.53 -8.50 -5.05
C CYS A 128 1.33 -7.87 -5.77
N PHE A 129 1.20 -6.54 -5.76
CA PHE A 129 0.14 -5.84 -6.51
C PHE A 129 0.20 -6.16 -8.00
N HIS A 130 1.39 -6.10 -8.61
CA HIS A 130 1.58 -6.37 -10.03
C HIS A 130 1.42 -7.84 -10.42
N ARG A 131 1.66 -8.77 -9.51
CA ARG A 131 1.48 -10.20 -9.77
C ARG A 131 0.02 -10.63 -9.60
N GLU A 132 -0.64 -10.16 -8.54
CA GLU A 132 -1.92 -10.69 -8.08
C GLU A 132 -3.13 -9.82 -8.44
N HIS A 133 -2.90 -8.51 -8.62
CA HIS A 133 -3.96 -7.52 -8.78
C HIS A 133 -3.87 -6.70 -10.07
N LYS A 134 -2.97 -7.08 -10.99
CA LYS A 134 -2.71 -6.36 -12.24
C LYS A 134 -3.98 -6.06 -13.02
N SER A 135 -4.79 -7.09 -13.31
CA SER A 135 -5.98 -6.92 -14.14
C SER A 135 -7.02 -6.03 -13.47
N GLN A 136 -7.15 -6.09 -12.14
CA GLN A 136 -8.06 -5.27 -11.35
C GLN A 136 -7.63 -3.79 -11.34
N ILE A 137 -6.33 -3.53 -11.21
CA ILE A 137 -5.75 -2.18 -11.23
C ILE A 137 -5.93 -1.56 -12.63
N PHE A 138 -5.59 -2.28 -13.70
CA PHE A 138 -5.69 -1.76 -15.07
C PHE A 138 -7.13 -1.69 -15.60
N ALA A 139 -8.05 -2.56 -15.17
CA ALA A 139 -9.45 -2.53 -15.61
C ALA A 139 -10.17 -1.23 -15.20
N LYS A 140 -9.83 -0.65 -14.04
CA LYS A 140 -10.41 0.62 -13.59
C LYS A 140 -9.79 1.83 -14.27
N GLN A 141 -8.48 1.78 -14.61
CA GLN A 141 -7.83 2.85 -15.38
C GLN A 141 -8.47 3.06 -16.76
N LEU A 142 -9.02 2.01 -17.39
CA LEU A 142 -9.70 2.10 -18.69
C LEU A 142 -11.17 2.54 -18.63
N THR A 143 -11.78 2.58 -17.44
CA THR A 143 -13.18 3.00 -17.24
C THR A 143 -13.30 4.44 -16.74
N LEU A 144 -12.17 5.11 -16.51
CA LEU A 144 -12.08 6.53 -16.14
C LEU A 144 -11.83 7.45 -17.35
N PHE A 145 -11.81 6.91 -18.57
CA PHE A 145 -11.72 7.65 -19.84
C PHE A 145 -13.02 7.55 -20.65
#